data_AF-A0A535B7N0-F1
#
_entry.id   AF-A0A535B7N0-F1
#
_cell.length_a   1.000
_cell.length_b   1.000
_cell.length_c   1.000
_cell.angle_alpha   90.00
_cell.angle_beta   90.00
_cell.angle_gamma   90.00
#
_symmetry.space_group_name_H-M   'P 1'
#
loop_
_entity.id
_entity.type
_entity.pdbx_description
1 polymer ?
#
loop_
_entity_poly.entity_id
_entity_poly.type
_entity_poly.pdbx_seq_one_letter_code
_entity_poly.pdbx_strand_id
1 'polypeptide(L)'
;MELPIAVLLRRSRERRKQFPRVRGDSLPERTGYHDDGCEIHPECLSCPLPRCRYDEPGGLKGMLNGMRDREIVALKSRGVAVEEIADTFGVSRRTVFRVLTEKYKEARCA
;
A
#
# COMPACT_ATOMS: atom_id res chain seq x y z
N MET A 1 -25.20 41.92 6.38
CA MET A 1 -24.96 40.47 6.33
C MET A 1 -24.48 40.12 4.93
N GLU A 2 -23.22 39.70 4.76
CA GLU A 2 -22.75 39.24 3.45
C GLU A 2 -23.38 37.88 3.13
N LEU A 3 -23.91 37.73 1.91
CA LEU A 3 -24.45 36.45 1.47
C LEU A 3 -23.32 35.40 1.44
N PRO A 4 -23.56 34.16 1.92
CA PRO A 4 -22.54 33.12 2.00
C PRO A 4 -21.87 32.83 0.64
N ILE A 5 -22.63 32.99 -0.45
CA ILE A 5 -22.13 32.84 -1.82
C ILE A 5 -21.10 33.92 -2.17
N ALA A 6 -21.30 35.17 -1.74
CA ALA A 6 -20.38 36.26 -2.03
C ALA A 6 -19.01 36.04 -1.37
N VAL A 7 -19.00 35.50 -0.14
CA VAL A 7 -17.77 35.14 0.60
C VAL A 7 -17.03 33.99 -0.09
N LEU A 8 -17.75 32.94 -0.53
CA LEU A 8 -17.15 31.81 -1.26
C LEU A 8 -16.54 32.23 -2.60
N LEU A 9 -17.23 33.08 -3.35
CA LEU A 9 -16.73 33.60 -4.63
C LEU A 9 -15.50 34.50 -4.44
N ARG A 10 -15.46 35.33 -3.39
CA ARG A 10 -14.30 36.18 -3.05
C ARG A 10 -13.07 35.33 -2.70
N ARG A 11 -13.23 34.33 -1.82
CA ARG A 11 -12.18 33.35 -1.48
C ARG A 11 -11.69 32.55 -2.70
N SER A 12 -12.59 32.16 -3.60
CA SER A 12 -12.22 31.47 -4.86
C SER A 12 -11.36 32.36 -5.76
N ARG A 13 -11.71 33.65 -5.88
CA ARG A 13 -10.93 34.63 -6.65
C ARG A 13 -9.55 34.89 -6.05
N GLU A 14 -9.45 34.98 -4.73
CA GLU A 14 -8.16 35.10 -4.02
C GLU A 14 -7.27 33.89 -4.24
N ARG A 15 -7.80 32.66 -4.11
CA ARG A 15 -7.07 31.43 -4.45
C ARG A 15 -6.60 31.40 -5.90
N ARG A 16 -7.42 31.89 -6.84
CA ARG A 16 -7.02 32.01 -8.26
C ARG A 16 -5.88 33.00 -8.51
N LYS A 17 -5.64 33.98 -7.62
CA LYS A 17 -4.48 34.88 -7.72
C LYS A 17 -3.19 34.22 -7.22
N GLN A 18 -3.29 33.18 -6.40
CA GLN A 18 -2.15 32.49 -5.79
C GLN A 18 -1.37 31.62 -6.78
N PHE A 19 -2.02 31.11 -7.82
CA PHE A 19 -1.40 30.26 -8.83
C PHE A 19 -1.20 31.04 -10.14
N PRO A 20 0.00 30.99 -10.75
CA PRO A 20 0.21 31.62 -12.05
C PRO A 20 -0.72 31.00 -13.09
N ARG A 21 -1.26 31.83 -13.99
CA ARG A 21 -2.06 31.36 -15.12
C ARG A 21 -1.14 30.59 -16.07
N VAL A 22 -1.22 29.27 -16.04
CA VAL A 22 -0.57 28.39 -17.01
C VAL A 22 -1.45 28.23 -18.25
N ARG A 23 -0.85 27.91 -19.39
CA ARG A 23 -1.63 27.51 -20.57
C ARG A 23 -2.34 26.18 -20.22
N GLY A 24 -3.60 26.04 -20.60
CA GLY A 24 -4.44 24.88 -20.20
C GLY A 24 -3.99 23.54 -20.79
N ASP A 25 -3.02 23.54 -21.70
CA ASP A 25 -2.33 22.38 -22.24
C ASP A 25 -1.05 22.01 -21.47
N SER A 26 -0.59 22.88 -20.56
CA SER A 26 0.56 22.62 -19.68
C SER A 26 0.17 21.85 -18.42
N LEU A 27 -1.13 21.64 -18.20
CA LEU A 27 -1.65 20.90 -17.07
C LEU A 27 -1.77 19.40 -17.42
N PRO A 28 -1.57 18.49 -16.45
CA PRO A 28 -1.59 17.04 -16.68
C PRO A 28 -2.95 16.50 -17.11
N GLU A 29 -4.00 17.33 -17.07
CA GLU A 29 -5.36 17.00 -17.52
C GLU A 29 -5.45 16.65 -19.02
N ARG A 30 -4.43 16.98 -19.82
CA ARG A 30 -4.30 16.50 -21.21
C ARG A 30 -3.26 15.40 -21.40
N THR A 31 -2.65 14.94 -20.31
CA THR A 31 -1.75 13.78 -20.35
C THR A 31 -2.59 12.52 -20.48
N GLY A 32 -2.41 11.79 -21.58
CA GLY A 32 -2.97 10.46 -21.75
C GLY A 32 -2.29 9.48 -20.80
N TYR A 33 -2.86 9.31 -19.61
CA TYR A 33 -2.45 8.24 -18.70
C TYR A 33 -3.00 6.92 -19.23
N HIS A 34 -2.19 6.19 -19.96
CA HIS A 34 -2.52 4.85 -20.42
C HIS A 34 -2.37 3.86 -19.27
N ASP A 35 -3.36 2.97 -19.11
CA ASP A 35 -3.26 1.87 -18.16
C ASP A 35 -2.57 0.70 -18.84
N ASP A 36 -1.24 0.65 -18.68
CA ASP A 36 -0.41 -0.45 -19.19
C ASP A 36 -0.27 -1.59 -18.14
N GLY A 37 -0.92 -1.45 -16.98
CA GLY A 37 -0.85 -2.42 -15.90
C GLY A 37 0.57 -2.68 -15.39
N CYS A 38 0.85 -3.94 -15.05
CA CYS A 38 2.17 -4.42 -14.65
C CYS A 38 2.36 -5.91 -14.99
N GLU A 39 3.50 -6.49 -14.59
CA GLU A 39 3.82 -7.93 -14.78
C GLU A 39 2.82 -8.92 -14.13
N ILE A 40 1.91 -8.43 -13.28
CA ILE A 40 0.90 -9.25 -12.59
C ILE A 40 -0.45 -9.19 -13.30
N HIS A 41 -0.84 -8.01 -13.79
CA HIS A 41 -2.14 -7.79 -14.42
C HIS A 41 -2.02 -6.65 -15.44
N PRO A 42 -2.57 -6.80 -16.66
CA PRO A 42 -2.43 -5.81 -17.73
C PRO A 42 -3.22 -4.51 -17.50
N GLU A 43 -4.13 -4.48 -16.53
CA GLU A 43 -4.96 -3.32 -16.19
C GLU A 43 -4.99 -3.11 -14.67
N CYS A 44 -4.72 -1.90 -14.20
CA CYS A 44 -4.58 -1.59 -12.77
C CYS A 44 -5.90 -1.69 -12.01
N LEU A 45 -7.00 -1.22 -12.60
CA LEU A 45 -8.30 -1.11 -11.90
C LEU A 45 -9.14 -2.39 -11.92
N SER A 46 -8.69 -3.43 -12.61
CA SER A 46 -9.29 -4.76 -12.60
C SER A 46 -8.36 -5.82 -12.00
N CYS A 47 -7.23 -5.38 -11.44
CA CYS A 47 -6.25 -6.29 -10.85
C CYS A 47 -6.85 -7.02 -9.63
N PRO A 48 -6.68 -8.36 -9.52
CA PRO A 48 -7.24 -9.13 -8.41
C PRO A 48 -6.48 -8.95 -7.10
N LEU A 49 -5.38 -8.19 -7.08
CA LEU A 49 -4.60 -7.97 -5.87
C LEU A 49 -5.39 -7.11 -4.86
N PRO A 50 -5.33 -7.44 -3.56
CA PRO A 50 -5.97 -6.63 -2.52
C PRO A 50 -5.33 -5.24 -2.36
N ARG A 51 -4.08 -5.07 -2.82
CA ARG A 51 -3.36 -3.81 -2.85
C ARG A 51 -2.37 -3.80 -4.00
N CYS A 52 -2.13 -2.63 -4.61
CA CYS A 52 -1.18 -2.49 -5.70
C CYS A 52 0.26 -2.81 -5.24
N ARG A 53 1.01 -3.52 -6.09
CA ARG A 53 2.44 -3.82 -5.84
C ARG A 53 3.32 -2.57 -5.70
N TYR A 54 2.90 -1.43 -6.24
CA TYR A 54 3.64 -0.18 -6.15
C TYR A 54 3.32 0.58 -4.87
N ASP A 55 2.18 0.29 -4.24
CA ASP A 55 1.74 0.91 -2.99
C ASP A 55 2.18 0.12 -1.76
N GLU A 56 2.50 -1.17 -1.91
CA GLU A 56 2.99 -2.00 -0.80
C GLU A 56 4.50 -1.78 -0.57
N PRO A 57 4.93 -1.50 0.67
CA PRO A 57 6.34 -1.49 1.01
C PRO A 57 7.03 -2.83 0.68
N GLY A 58 8.01 -2.81 -0.21
CA GLY A 58 8.67 -4.03 -0.71
C GLY A 58 7.90 -4.78 -1.80
N GLY A 59 6.80 -4.19 -2.30
CA GLY A 59 5.99 -4.65 -3.41
C GLY A 59 5.45 -6.08 -3.28
N LEU A 60 5.31 -6.79 -4.40
CA LEU A 60 4.75 -8.14 -4.42
C LEU A 60 5.49 -9.09 -3.46
N LYS A 61 6.82 -8.99 -3.38
CA LYS A 61 7.63 -9.79 -2.46
C LYS A 61 7.30 -9.47 -1.00
N GLY A 62 7.10 -8.19 -0.67
CA GLY A 62 6.62 -7.75 0.63
C GLY A 62 5.27 -8.36 0.99
N MET A 63 4.31 -8.32 0.05
CA MET A 63 2.98 -8.94 0.22
C MET A 63 3.07 -10.44 0.52
N LEU A 64 3.81 -11.19 -0.31
CA LEU A 64 3.98 -12.64 -0.17
C LEU A 64 4.67 -13.00 1.15
N ASN A 65 5.72 -12.26 1.51
CA ASN A 65 6.39 -12.45 2.80
C ASN A 65 5.44 -12.15 3.96
N GLY A 66 4.65 -11.08 3.90
CA GLY A 66 3.67 -10.75 4.91
C GLY A 66 2.60 -11.83 5.08
N MET A 67 2.11 -12.42 3.98
CA MET A 67 1.18 -13.56 4.01
C MET A 67 1.80 -14.78 4.67
N ARG A 68 3.02 -15.16 4.25
CA ARG A 68 3.76 -16.28 4.85
C ARG A 68 3.99 -16.05 6.34
N ASP A 69 4.43 -14.86 6.71
CA ASP A 69 4.77 -14.52 8.09
C ASP A 69 3.54 -14.56 9.01
N ARG A 70 2.35 -14.18 8.51
CA ARG A 70 1.08 -14.37 9.23
C ARG A 70 0.74 -15.85 9.43
N GLU A 71 0.92 -16.68 8.40
CA GLU A 71 0.64 -18.11 8.51
C GLU A 71 1.61 -18.81 9.47
N ILE A 72 2.89 -18.45 9.45
CA ILE A 72 3.89 -18.92 10.42
C ILE A 72 3.44 -18.64 11.86
N VAL A 73 2.94 -17.44 12.14
CA VAL A 73 2.43 -17.07 13.46
C VAL A 73 1.18 -17.88 13.81
N ALA A 74 0.28 -18.09 12.86
CA ALA A 74 -0.96 -18.84 13.05
C ALA A 74 -0.70 -20.34 13.33
N LEU A 75 0.25 -20.96 12.61
CA LEU A 75 0.67 -22.32 12.90
C LEU A 75 1.33 -22.41 14.27
N LYS A 76 2.14 -21.42 14.64
CA LYS A 76 2.78 -21.43 15.94
C LYS A 76 1.79 -21.28 17.09
N SER A 77 0.75 -20.46 16.94
CA SER A 77 -0.31 -20.31 17.94
C SER A 77 -1.17 -21.56 18.09
N ARG A 78 -1.25 -22.40 17.05
CA ARG A 78 -1.86 -23.75 17.10
C ARG A 78 -0.95 -24.82 17.74
N GLY A 79 0.28 -24.47 18.13
CA GLY A 79 1.20 -25.37 18.82
C GLY A 79 2.15 -26.16 17.92
N VAL A 80 2.16 -25.91 16.61
CA VAL A 80 3.06 -26.61 15.66
C VAL A 80 4.54 -26.34 16.01
N ALA A 81 5.39 -27.35 15.83
CA ALA A 81 6.82 -27.25 16.10
C ALA A 81 7.51 -26.32 15.10
N VAL A 82 8.60 -25.67 15.53
CA VAL A 82 9.31 -24.70 14.66
C VAL A 82 9.97 -25.41 13.47
N GLU A 83 10.42 -26.63 13.69
CA GLU A 83 11.00 -27.53 12.70
C GLU A 83 9.98 -27.86 11.60
N GLU A 84 8.76 -28.28 11.98
CA GLU A 84 7.69 -28.60 11.03
C GLU A 84 7.26 -27.36 10.22
N ILE A 85 7.20 -26.19 10.86
CA ILE A 85 6.90 -24.92 10.17
C ILE A 85 8.01 -24.59 9.16
N ALA A 86 9.28 -24.75 9.57
CA ALA A 86 10.43 -24.48 8.72
C ALA A 86 10.41 -25.38 7.47
N ASP A 87 10.14 -26.66 7.65
CA ASP A 87 10.07 -27.65 6.56
C ASP A 87 8.88 -27.35 5.63
N THR A 88 7.71 -27.04 6.18
CA THR A 88 6.49 -26.73 5.40
C THR A 88 6.69 -25.54 4.46
N PHE A 89 7.38 -24.49 4.90
CA PHE A 89 7.61 -23.29 4.10
C PHE A 89 8.96 -23.28 3.37
N GLY A 90 9.79 -24.34 3.51
CA GLY A 90 11.12 -24.39 2.93
C GLY A 90 12.06 -23.27 3.42
N VAL A 91 11.92 -22.86 4.68
CA VAL A 91 12.71 -21.76 5.28
C VAL A 91 13.60 -22.28 6.41
N SER A 92 14.68 -21.55 6.71
CA SER A 92 15.49 -21.88 7.88
C SER A 92 14.75 -21.64 9.20
N ARG A 93 15.09 -22.38 10.26
CA ARG A 93 14.61 -22.12 11.64
C ARG A 93 14.83 -20.68 12.08
N ARG A 94 15.96 -20.06 11.69
CA ARG A 94 16.27 -18.64 11.95
C ARG A 94 15.20 -17.71 11.38
N THR A 95 14.66 -18.01 10.20
CA THR A 95 13.60 -17.23 9.58
C THR A 95 12.33 -17.28 10.41
N VAL A 96 11.94 -18.47 10.88
CA VAL A 96 10.76 -18.66 11.73
C VAL A 96 10.91 -17.88 13.03
N PHE A 97 12.04 -18.02 13.73
CA PHE A 97 12.28 -17.28 14.98
C PHE A 97 12.30 -15.76 14.77
N ARG A 98 12.87 -15.27 13.66
CA ARG A 98 12.88 -13.84 13.34
C ARG A 98 11.45 -13.32 13.18
N VAL A 99 10.60 -14.01 12.42
CA VAL A 99 9.19 -13.63 12.21
C VAL A 99 8.45 -13.58 13.54
N LEU A 100 8.60 -14.61 14.37
CA LEU A 100 7.97 -14.66 15.69
C LEU A 100 8.44 -13.49 16.56
N THR A 101 9.74 -13.21 16.58
CA THR A 101 10.33 -12.13 17.39
C THR A 101 9.81 -10.75 16.97
N GLU A 102 9.75 -10.45 15.66
CA GLU A 102 9.23 -9.17 15.16
C GLU A 102 7.75 -9.00 15.53
N LYS A 103 6.96 -10.07 15.46
CA LYS A 103 5.54 -10.05 15.87
C LYS A 103 5.36 -9.84 17.38
N TYR A 104 6.21 -10.44 18.21
CA TYR A 104 6.23 -10.14 19.65
C TYR A 104 6.60 -8.68 19.93
N LYS A 105 7.48 -8.05 19.14
CA LYS A 105 7.79 -6.62 19.27
C LYS A 105 6.61 -5.74 18.89
N GLU A 106 5.96 -6.03 17.77
CA GLU A 106 4.76 -5.32 17.33
C GLU A 106 3.66 -5.38 18.39
N ALA A 107 3.38 -6.55 18.96
CA ALA A 107 2.37 -6.73 20.00
C ALA A 107 2.73 -6.07 21.34
N ARG A 108 4.01 -5.81 21.61
CA ARG A 108 4.47 -5.18 22.86
C ARG A 108 4.53 -3.65 22.78
N CYS A 109 4.57 -3.09 21.58
CA CYS A 109 4.59 -1.65 21.33
C CYS A 109 3.22 -1.07 20.94
N ALA A 110 2.22 -1.93 20.70
CA ALA A 110 0.81 -1.56 20.50
C ALA A 110 0.07 -1.48 21.84
#